data_AF-A0A4Y7S743-F1
#
_entry.id   AF-A0A4Y7S743-F1
#
_cell.length_a   1.000
_cell.length_b   1.000
_cell.length_c   1.000
_cell.angle_alpha   90.00
_cell.angle_beta   90.00
_cell.angle_gamma   90.00
#
_symmetry.space_group_name_H-M   'P 1'
#
loop_
_entity.id
_entity.type
_entity.pdbx_description
1 polymer ?
#
loop_
_entity_poly.entity_id
_entity_poly.type
_entity_poly.pdbx_seq_one_letter_code
_entity_poly.pdbx_strand_id
1 'polypeptide(L)'
;MGVAFRNPAHIPPLKVTGDVANVLNLQDPERLGKLEKVTCQGTRYQAVKLADIITKASPLANAGQLYLVGLDGFTSAIKAADIDDCYIAFTAKNGWEAVNLAHPNSSNVKFLTEIVVVSDGGSKYFAFNVINPDTDLVQITPGQLLAGPLTLYPYAEGKAVVQNGGKDYEAQVFTRRRVFRISDLTPLQDGDTLLVMDEKGEYRLVDDGGYFEVRDNYINYLQPDTRTKLEKVKGVIVHPPATSITDAYYDAQHYLESGDKLLMVVLDGLTYQQYSYAFANGYAPFLKNAGKAVQAWGVYPVENNVGLAALLTGKAPQENGVITDQDRELKAPSIYAEVNMLNKKAVFLDAAENGLDTEIQPVSIHDKNADGSADDELFEATLDTLEQGYDLLTVRFHGIDDAGQRYGPLARETMQSISATDKYLSEIVSRWPGKVIITGTQGSGAGESAGSQEVFKNEVMFVPYLRLR
;
A
#
# COMPACT_ATOMS: atom_id res chain seq x y z
N MET A 1 8.90 48.41 -32.64
CA MET A 1 7.52 48.07 -33.05
C MET A 1 7.03 46.94 -32.18
N GLY A 2 5.96 47.17 -31.42
CA GLY A 2 5.42 46.18 -30.49
C GLY A 2 4.78 45.02 -31.24
N VAL A 3 5.25 43.81 -30.97
CA VAL A 3 4.56 42.58 -31.38
C VAL A 3 3.34 42.48 -30.48
N ALA A 4 2.15 42.71 -31.05
CA ALA A 4 0.90 42.43 -30.37
C ALA A 4 0.88 40.94 -30.01
N PHE A 5 0.88 40.61 -28.72
CA PHE A 5 0.61 39.26 -28.23
C PHE A 5 -0.82 38.90 -28.66
N ARG A 6 -0.97 38.23 -29.80
CA ARG A 6 -2.22 37.49 -30.08
C ARG A 6 -2.23 36.33 -29.10
N ASN A 7 -3.23 36.30 -28.21
CA ASN A 7 -3.47 35.12 -27.40
C ASN A 7 -3.61 33.91 -28.32
N PRO A 8 -2.87 32.81 -28.07
CA PRO A 8 -3.01 31.58 -28.84
C PRO A 8 -4.46 31.10 -28.79
N ALA A 9 -5.00 30.61 -29.90
CA ALA A 9 -6.33 30.00 -29.92
C ALA A 9 -6.40 28.69 -29.09
N HIS A 10 -5.23 28.08 -28.84
CA HIS A 10 -5.09 26.89 -28.02
C HIS A 10 -3.71 26.89 -27.33
N ILE A 11 -3.70 26.67 -26.02
CA ILE A 11 -2.49 26.40 -25.23
C ILE A 11 -2.57 24.93 -24.82
N PRO A 12 -1.67 24.05 -25.30
CA PRO A 12 -1.68 22.65 -24.88
C PRO A 12 -1.39 22.57 -23.37
N PRO A 13 -1.89 21.54 -22.66
CA PRO A 13 -1.56 21.37 -21.25
C PRO A 13 -0.07 21.06 -21.06
N LEU A 14 0.57 21.77 -20.13
CA LEU A 14 1.85 21.37 -19.54
C LEU A 14 1.56 20.61 -18.24
N LYS A 15 2.02 19.36 -18.13
CA LYS A 15 1.79 18.54 -16.95
C LYS A 15 2.92 18.70 -15.94
N VAL A 16 2.59 18.74 -14.65
CA VAL A 16 3.57 18.56 -13.55
C VAL A 16 3.19 17.30 -12.80
N THR A 17 4.11 16.34 -12.70
CA THR A 17 3.82 14.99 -12.20
C THR A 17 5.03 14.30 -11.59
N GLY A 18 4.96 12.99 -11.32
CA GLY A 18 5.95 12.22 -10.57
C GLY A 18 5.66 12.26 -9.09
N ASP A 19 6.64 12.63 -8.28
CA ASP A 19 6.59 12.53 -6.81
C ASP A 19 5.90 13.75 -6.16
N VAL A 20 4.64 13.96 -6.53
CA VAL A 20 3.83 15.13 -6.14
C VAL A 20 2.46 14.69 -5.62
N ALA A 21 1.93 15.41 -4.64
CA ALA A 21 0.57 15.19 -4.15
C ALA A 21 -0.47 15.67 -5.17
N ASN A 22 -0.18 16.77 -5.87
CA ASN A 22 -1.08 17.40 -6.81
C ASN A 22 -0.51 17.35 -8.23
N VAL A 23 -1.06 16.48 -9.08
CA VAL A 23 -0.76 16.49 -10.52
C VAL A 23 -1.38 17.73 -11.14
N LEU A 24 -0.54 18.63 -11.67
CA LEU A 24 -1.00 19.87 -12.27
C LEU A 24 -1.14 19.69 -13.78
N ASN A 25 -2.22 20.19 -14.35
CA ASN A 25 -2.40 20.33 -15.80
C ASN A 25 -2.58 21.80 -16.13
N LEU A 26 -1.55 22.39 -16.72
CA LEU A 26 -1.38 23.82 -16.84
C LEU A 26 -1.73 24.28 -18.26
N GLN A 27 -2.80 25.06 -18.39
CA GLN A 27 -3.29 25.56 -19.69
C GLN A 27 -3.36 27.09 -19.76
N ASP A 28 -3.01 27.77 -18.67
CA ASP A 28 -3.08 29.22 -18.54
C ASP A 28 -1.85 29.74 -17.77
N PRO A 29 -0.95 30.50 -18.43
CA PRO A 29 0.22 31.09 -17.78
C PRO A 29 -0.11 31.96 -16.57
N GLU A 30 -1.28 32.61 -16.53
CA GLU A 30 -1.68 33.47 -15.40
C GLU A 30 -2.05 32.66 -14.15
N ARG A 31 -2.45 31.40 -14.31
CA ARG A 31 -2.77 30.50 -13.19
C ARG A 31 -1.53 29.86 -12.56
N LEU A 32 -0.38 29.95 -13.22
CA LEU A 32 0.88 29.35 -12.77
C LEU A 32 1.49 30.06 -11.58
N GLY A 33 1.28 31.37 -11.45
CA GLY A 33 1.91 32.16 -10.41
C GLY A 33 2.10 33.59 -10.89
N LYS A 34 2.97 34.32 -10.21
CA LYS A 34 3.25 35.70 -10.56
C LYS A 34 4.07 35.74 -11.86
N LEU A 35 3.54 36.41 -12.88
CA LEU A 35 4.28 36.65 -14.11
C LEU A 35 5.41 37.66 -13.88
N GLU A 36 6.62 37.27 -14.27
CA GLU A 36 7.83 38.07 -14.21
C GLU A 36 8.36 38.35 -15.62
N LYS A 37 8.97 39.53 -15.80
CA LYS A 37 9.65 39.89 -17.04
C LYS A 37 11.12 39.50 -16.91
N VAL A 38 11.53 38.47 -17.64
CA VAL A 38 12.91 37.97 -17.64
C VAL A 38 13.54 38.12 -19.02
N THR A 39 14.87 38.25 -19.07
CA THR A 39 15.61 38.28 -20.34
C THR A 39 16.61 37.13 -20.35
N CYS A 40 16.52 36.26 -21.36
CA CYS A 40 17.46 35.17 -21.57
C CYS A 40 17.92 35.19 -23.03
N GLN A 41 19.24 35.15 -23.24
CA GLN A 41 19.86 35.16 -24.58
C GLN A 41 19.34 36.29 -25.50
N GLY A 42 19.15 37.49 -24.93
CA GLY A 42 18.65 38.66 -25.68
C GLY A 42 17.15 38.65 -25.99
N THR A 43 16.42 37.58 -25.62
CA THR A 43 14.97 37.48 -25.77
C THR A 43 14.29 37.83 -24.44
N ARG A 44 13.22 38.64 -24.50
CA ARG A 44 12.40 39.01 -23.34
C ARG A 44 11.20 38.08 -23.24
N TYR A 45 10.96 37.53 -22.05
CA TYR A 45 9.85 36.64 -21.74
C TYR A 45 8.94 37.25 -20.68
N GLN A 46 7.67 36.88 -20.73
CA GLN A 46 6.79 36.87 -19.55
C GLN A 46 6.71 35.42 -19.09
N ALA A 47 7.17 35.15 -17.87
CA ALA A 47 7.38 33.78 -17.39
C ALA A 47 7.02 33.68 -15.91
N VAL A 48 6.74 32.47 -15.44
CA VAL A 48 6.51 32.18 -14.03
C VAL A 48 7.70 31.40 -13.48
N LYS A 49 8.07 31.64 -12.22
CA LYS A 49 9.14 30.90 -11.56
C LYS A 49 8.79 29.42 -11.48
N LEU A 50 9.77 28.57 -11.82
CA LEU A 50 9.62 27.12 -11.73
C LEU A 50 9.38 26.70 -10.27
N ALA A 51 10.05 27.34 -9.31
CA ALA A 51 9.86 27.09 -7.87
C ALA A 51 8.40 27.24 -7.42
N ASP A 52 7.68 28.25 -7.90
CA ASP A 52 6.27 28.47 -7.55
C ASP A 52 5.38 27.34 -8.08
N ILE A 53 5.69 26.87 -9.29
CA ILE A 53 4.96 25.76 -9.93
C ILE A 53 5.19 24.45 -9.16
N ILE A 54 6.46 24.16 -8.80
CA ILE A 54 6.80 22.96 -8.03
C ILE A 54 6.15 23.02 -6.64
N THR A 55 6.19 24.18 -5.97
CA THR A 55 5.55 24.37 -4.66
C THR A 55 4.04 24.07 -4.72
N LYS A 56 3.35 24.53 -5.78
CA LYS A 56 1.92 24.23 -6.00
C LYS A 56 1.64 22.76 -6.25
N ALA A 57 2.56 22.02 -6.88
CA ALA A 57 2.41 20.58 -7.07
C ALA A 57 2.54 19.82 -5.73
N SER A 58 3.14 20.44 -4.72
CA SER A 58 3.34 19.88 -3.38
C SER A 58 4.10 18.54 -3.43
N PRO A 59 5.44 18.59 -3.64
CA PRO A 59 6.27 17.39 -3.66
C PRO A 59 6.04 16.55 -2.39
N LEU A 60 5.95 15.23 -2.55
CA LEU A 60 5.65 14.32 -1.43
C LEU A 60 6.85 14.12 -0.49
N ALA A 61 8.04 14.50 -0.95
CA ALA A 61 9.27 14.63 -0.19
C ALA A 61 10.10 15.77 -0.79
N ASN A 62 11.28 16.04 -0.21
CA ASN A 62 12.24 16.97 -0.79
C ASN A 62 12.49 16.60 -2.26
N ALA A 63 12.14 17.52 -3.16
CA ALA A 63 12.45 17.35 -4.57
C ALA A 63 13.97 17.32 -4.73
N GLY A 64 14.52 16.26 -5.33
CA GLY A 64 15.95 16.14 -5.61
C GLY A 64 16.27 16.62 -7.03
N GLN A 65 15.49 16.15 -8.00
CA GLN A 65 15.72 16.37 -9.42
C GLN A 65 14.40 16.69 -10.13
N LEU A 66 14.47 17.57 -11.14
CA LEU A 66 13.38 17.85 -12.07
C LEU A 66 13.78 17.45 -13.48
N TYR A 67 12.88 16.79 -14.20
CA TYR A 67 13.04 16.48 -15.62
C TYR A 67 12.04 17.31 -16.43
N LEU A 68 12.57 18.11 -17.35
CA LEU A 68 11.84 18.97 -18.26
C LEU A 68 11.74 18.24 -19.60
N VAL A 69 10.54 17.76 -19.96
CA VAL A 69 10.33 16.86 -21.10
C VAL A 69 9.65 17.61 -22.24
N GLY A 70 10.34 17.68 -23.38
CA GLY A 70 9.81 18.24 -24.62
C GLY A 70 8.93 17.25 -25.39
N LEU A 71 8.08 17.77 -26.29
CA LEU A 71 7.22 16.97 -27.16
C LEU A 71 7.98 15.97 -28.05
N ASP A 72 9.22 16.29 -28.40
CA ASP A 72 10.12 15.46 -29.20
C ASP A 72 10.89 14.40 -28.38
N GLY A 73 10.65 14.35 -27.07
CA GLY A 73 11.37 13.48 -26.13
C GLY A 73 12.73 14.04 -25.70
N PHE A 74 13.10 15.26 -26.12
CA PHE A 74 14.28 15.93 -25.58
C PHE A 74 14.02 16.28 -24.12
N THR A 75 14.81 15.69 -23.22
CA THR A 75 14.65 15.83 -21.78
C THR A 75 15.89 16.47 -21.17
N SER A 76 15.68 17.53 -20.38
CA SER A 76 16.73 18.12 -19.54
C SER A 76 16.48 17.79 -18.08
N ALA A 77 17.51 17.34 -17.37
CA ALA A 77 17.47 17.14 -15.93
C ALA A 77 18.17 18.31 -15.21
N ILE A 78 17.50 18.94 -14.25
CA ILE A 78 18.09 19.97 -13.38
C ILE A 78 17.84 19.63 -11.90
N LYS A 79 18.78 19.99 -11.03
CA LYS A 79 18.62 19.80 -9.59
C LYS A 79 17.53 20.72 -9.06
N ALA A 80 16.63 20.20 -8.24
CA ALA A 80 15.54 21.00 -7.69
C ALA A 80 16.01 22.10 -6.73
N ALA A 81 17.19 21.95 -6.12
CA ALA A 81 17.81 22.99 -5.29
C ALA A 81 18.32 24.21 -6.10
N ASP A 82 18.51 24.06 -7.42
CA ASP A 82 19.15 25.06 -8.28
C ASP A 82 18.14 25.75 -9.21
N ILE A 83 16.88 25.93 -8.77
CA ILE A 83 15.77 26.39 -9.63
C ILE A 83 15.33 27.84 -9.38
N ASP A 84 16.01 28.59 -8.51
CA ASP A 84 15.61 29.95 -8.11
C ASP A 84 15.52 30.93 -9.29
N ASP A 85 16.41 30.75 -10.27
CA ASP A 85 16.49 31.53 -11.51
C ASP A 85 15.99 30.73 -12.74
N CYS A 86 15.14 29.73 -12.51
CA CYS A 86 14.49 28.94 -13.55
C CYS A 86 13.03 29.36 -13.72
N TYR A 87 12.59 29.46 -14.97
CA TYR A 87 11.27 29.98 -15.32
C TYR A 87 10.61 29.14 -16.40
N ILE A 88 9.27 29.16 -16.42
CA ILE A 88 8.45 28.57 -17.47
C ILE A 88 7.71 29.69 -18.20
N ALA A 89 7.86 29.75 -19.51
CA ALA A 89 7.19 30.70 -20.39
C ALA A 89 6.31 29.97 -21.42
N PHE A 90 5.29 30.67 -21.93
CA PHE A 90 4.57 30.22 -23.12
C PHE A 90 4.79 31.22 -24.25
N THR A 91 5.25 30.75 -25.42
CA THR A 91 5.41 31.58 -26.62
C THR A 91 4.76 30.93 -27.83
N ALA A 92 4.30 31.76 -28.78
CA ALA A 92 3.68 31.27 -30.01
C ALA A 92 4.65 30.43 -30.88
N LYS A 93 5.97 30.62 -30.71
CA LYS A 93 7.00 29.93 -31.49
C LYS A 93 7.38 28.59 -30.88
N ASN A 94 7.59 28.54 -29.57
CA ASN A 94 8.17 27.38 -28.88
C ASN A 94 7.15 26.66 -27.98
N GLY A 95 5.88 27.10 -27.94
CA GLY A 95 4.91 26.60 -26.97
C GLY A 95 5.37 26.88 -25.54
N TRP A 96 5.15 25.92 -24.64
CA TRP A 96 5.77 25.94 -23.32
C TRP A 96 7.28 25.76 -23.44
N GLU A 97 8.06 26.62 -22.80
CA GLU A 97 9.52 26.52 -22.80
C GLU A 97 10.12 26.86 -21.45
N ALA A 98 11.20 26.16 -21.12
CA ALA A 98 12.04 26.46 -19.96
C ALA A 98 12.98 27.61 -20.30
N VAL A 99 13.08 28.55 -19.37
CA VAL A 99 13.94 29.72 -19.44
C VAL A 99 14.80 29.71 -18.18
N ASN A 100 15.92 29.01 -18.25
CA ASN A 100 16.86 28.84 -17.15
C ASN A 100 18.03 29.79 -17.35
N LEU A 101 18.18 30.76 -16.44
CA LEU A 101 19.16 31.85 -16.61
C LEU A 101 20.58 31.42 -16.22
N ALA A 102 20.70 30.53 -15.23
CA ALA A 102 21.97 30.08 -14.67
C ALA A 102 22.45 28.72 -15.21
N HIS A 103 21.62 28.01 -15.99
CA HIS A 103 21.93 26.67 -16.50
C HIS A 103 22.39 26.70 -17.97
N PRO A 104 23.08 25.66 -18.47
CA PRO A 104 23.48 25.58 -19.87
C PRO A 104 22.29 25.70 -20.83
N ASN A 105 22.55 26.17 -22.06
CA ASN A 105 21.51 26.37 -23.08
C ASN A 105 20.71 25.09 -23.40
N SER A 106 21.31 23.91 -23.24
CA SER A 106 20.64 22.63 -23.40
C SER A 106 19.53 22.38 -22.39
N SER A 107 19.46 23.16 -21.29
CA SER A 107 18.39 23.06 -20.31
C SER A 107 17.11 23.81 -20.69
N ASN A 108 17.18 24.69 -21.70
CA ASN A 108 16.05 25.48 -22.18
C ASN A 108 15.21 24.67 -23.18
N VAL A 109 14.54 23.65 -22.65
CA VAL A 109 13.67 22.74 -23.40
C VAL A 109 12.46 23.52 -23.95
N LYS A 110 12.10 23.23 -25.19
CA LYS A 110 10.97 23.84 -25.91
C LYS A 110 9.87 22.82 -26.13
N PHE A 111 8.67 23.30 -26.40
CA PHE A 111 7.47 22.48 -26.56
C PHE A 111 7.30 21.51 -25.39
N LEU A 112 7.51 22.00 -24.17
CA LEU A 112 7.36 21.23 -22.95
C LEU A 112 5.96 20.62 -22.88
N THR A 113 5.92 19.34 -22.54
CA THR A 113 4.70 18.58 -22.31
C THR A 113 4.60 18.15 -20.84
N GLU A 114 5.73 17.94 -20.19
CA GLU A 114 5.78 17.42 -18.82
C GLU A 114 6.98 17.99 -18.04
N ILE A 115 6.75 18.22 -16.74
CA ILE A 115 7.76 18.43 -15.72
C ILE A 115 7.60 17.30 -14.72
N VAL A 116 8.57 16.39 -14.69
CA VAL A 116 8.59 15.26 -13.75
C VAL A 116 9.41 15.64 -12.53
N VAL A 117 8.80 15.59 -11.36
CA VAL A 117 9.45 15.78 -10.07
C VAL A 117 9.91 14.42 -9.55
N VAL A 118 11.18 14.33 -9.19
CA VAL A 118 11.77 13.15 -8.54
C VAL A 118 12.29 13.56 -7.19
N SER A 119 11.75 12.95 -6.14
CA SER A 119 12.19 13.20 -4.77
C SER A 119 13.53 12.52 -4.49
N ASP A 120 14.23 12.99 -3.46
CA ASP A 120 15.53 12.45 -3.02
C ASP A 120 15.44 11.06 -2.35
N GLY A 121 14.25 10.44 -2.33
CA GLY A 121 14.00 9.15 -1.72
C GLY A 121 13.82 9.19 -0.20
N GLY A 122 13.74 10.37 0.41
CA GLY A 122 13.63 10.51 1.87
C GLY A 122 12.32 10.00 2.49
N SER A 123 11.26 9.80 1.72
CA SER A 123 9.94 9.36 2.22
C SER A 123 9.54 8.02 1.62
N LYS A 124 9.16 7.08 2.50
CA LYS A 124 8.82 5.70 2.15
C LYS A 124 7.34 5.51 1.78
N TYR A 125 6.51 6.53 1.99
CA TYR A 125 5.04 6.41 2.04
C TYR A 125 4.32 6.44 0.69
N PHE A 126 5.01 6.84 -0.38
CA PHE A 126 4.42 6.94 -1.72
C PHE A 126 5.16 6.11 -2.77
N ALA A 127 6.09 5.26 -2.33
CA ALA A 127 6.79 4.34 -3.21
C ALA A 127 5.92 3.13 -3.56
N PHE A 128 6.16 2.59 -4.75
CA PHE A 128 5.75 1.25 -5.13
C PHE A 128 6.82 0.27 -4.66
N ASN A 129 6.40 -0.78 -3.96
CA ASN A 129 7.31 -1.75 -3.36
C ASN A 129 7.13 -3.13 -3.98
N VAL A 130 8.23 -3.77 -4.30
CA VAL A 130 8.28 -5.19 -4.68
C VAL A 130 9.01 -5.91 -3.57
N ILE A 131 8.37 -6.92 -2.99
CA ILE A 131 8.91 -7.69 -1.85
C ILE A 131 8.78 -9.18 -2.14
N ASN A 132 9.51 -9.99 -1.39
CA ASN A 132 9.25 -11.41 -1.26
C ASN A 132 9.20 -11.79 0.23
N PRO A 133 8.91 -13.05 0.59
CA PRO A 133 8.87 -13.49 1.99
C PRO A 133 10.12 -13.19 2.82
N ASP A 134 11.29 -13.05 2.17
CA ASP A 134 12.59 -12.93 2.82
C ASP A 134 13.09 -11.49 2.92
N THR A 135 12.74 -10.62 1.96
CA THR A 135 13.33 -9.28 1.84
C THR A 135 12.51 -8.30 0.98
N ASP A 136 12.75 -7.01 1.18
CA ASP A 136 12.35 -5.96 0.25
C ASP A 136 13.27 -6.00 -0.99
N LEU A 137 12.70 -6.19 -2.18
CA LEU A 137 13.47 -6.34 -3.42
C LEU A 137 13.70 -4.98 -4.10
N VAL A 138 12.63 -4.19 -4.23
CA VAL A 138 12.63 -2.91 -4.95
C VAL A 138 11.73 -1.93 -4.23
N GLN A 139 12.23 -0.71 -4.05
CA GLN A 139 11.44 0.46 -3.68
C GLN A 139 11.65 1.53 -4.74
N ILE A 140 10.58 1.93 -5.43
CA ILE A 140 10.68 2.90 -6.52
C ILE A 140 9.45 3.81 -6.58
N THR A 141 9.67 5.09 -6.89
CA THR A 141 8.59 6.08 -6.98
C THR A 141 8.11 6.26 -8.42
N PRO A 142 6.87 6.75 -8.65
CA PRO A 142 6.41 7.14 -9.98
C PRO A 142 7.35 8.14 -10.67
N GLY A 143 7.89 9.13 -9.94
CA GLY A 143 8.86 10.08 -10.47
C GLY A 143 10.14 9.40 -10.97
N GLN A 144 10.70 8.47 -10.18
CA GLN A 144 11.88 7.69 -10.58
C GLN A 144 11.60 6.84 -11.83
N LEU A 145 10.44 6.19 -11.91
CA LEU A 145 10.04 5.42 -13.09
C LEU A 145 9.88 6.30 -14.33
N LEU A 146 9.24 7.47 -14.20
CA LEU A 146 9.05 8.43 -15.29
C LEU A 146 10.36 9.06 -15.78
N ALA A 147 11.38 9.12 -14.92
CA ALA A 147 12.73 9.54 -15.30
C ALA A 147 13.54 8.43 -15.98
N GLY A 148 13.10 7.17 -15.86
CA GLY A 148 13.75 5.99 -16.42
C GLY A 148 13.17 5.55 -17.77
N PRO A 149 13.73 4.49 -18.37
CA PRO A 149 13.19 3.90 -19.58
C PRO A 149 11.86 3.18 -19.29
N LEU A 150 10.80 3.56 -20.01
CA LEU A 150 9.50 2.89 -19.99
C LEU A 150 9.09 2.46 -21.39
N THR A 151 8.37 1.35 -21.48
CA THR A 151 7.80 0.86 -22.73
C THR A 151 6.53 1.67 -23.07
N LEU A 152 6.41 2.14 -24.33
CA LEU A 152 5.19 2.77 -24.83
C LEU A 152 4.25 1.73 -25.45
N TYR A 153 3.48 1.06 -24.60
CA TYR A 153 2.59 -0.03 -24.99
C TYR A 153 1.31 0.49 -25.67
N PRO A 154 0.96 0.00 -26.88
CA PRO A 154 -0.33 0.30 -27.53
C PRO A 154 -1.44 -0.56 -26.91
N TYR A 155 -2.17 0.01 -25.96
CA TYR A 155 -3.29 -0.66 -25.30
C TYR A 155 -4.57 -0.51 -26.12
N ALA A 156 -5.21 -1.63 -26.49
CA ALA A 156 -6.45 -1.61 -27.26
C ALA A 156 -7.64 -1.18 -26.38
N GLU A 157 -8.30 -0.07 -26.74
CA GLU A 157 -9.48 0.45 -26.05
C GLU A 157 -10.79 -0.18 -26.55
N GLY A 158 -10.82 -0.59 -27.82
CA GLY A 158 -12.02 -1.20 -28.40
C GLY A 158 -11.97 -1.33 -29.91
N LYS A 159 -12.91 -2.10 -30.42
CA LYS A 159 -13.14 -2.32 -31.86
C LYS A 159 -14.58 -1.94 -32.16
N ALA A 160 -14.78 -1.09 -33.15
CA ALA A 160 -16.08 -0.69 -33.65
C ALA A 160 -16.23 -1.14 -35.10
N VAL A 161 -17.43 -1.63 -35.45
CA VAL A 161 -17.79 -2.01 -36.82
C VAL A 161 -19.07 -1.30 -37.19
N VAL A 162 -19.08 -0.64 -38.35
CA VAL A 162 -20.28 0.00 -38.91
C VAL A 162 -20.56 -0.56 -40.30
N GLN A 163 -21.82 -0.94 -40.56
CA GLN A 163 -22.28 -1.30 -41.89
C GLN A 163 -22.70 -0.06 -42.67
N ASN A 164 -22.11 0.11 -43.86
CA ASN A 164 -22.52 1.15 -44.78
C ASN A 164 -22.46 0.64 -46.23
N GLY A 165 -23.60 0.68 -46.93
CA GLY A 165 -23.71 0.21 -48.32
C GLY A 165 -23.43 -1.29 -48.49
N GLY A 166 -23.79 -2.13 -47.52
CA GLY A 166 -23.55 -3.58 -47.58
C GLY A 166 -22.10 -4.01 -47.35
N LYS A 167 -21.24 -3.08 -46.91
CA LYS A 167 -19.84 -3.34 -46.54
C LYS A 167 -19.61 -2.97 -45.08
N ASP A 168 -18.84 -3.82 -44.39
CA ASP A 168 -18.41 -3.57 -43.03
C ASP A 168 -17.16 -2.68 -43.03
N TYR A 169 -17.18 -1.62 -42.21
CA TYR A 169 -16.04 -0.76 -41.93
C TYR A 169 -15.62 -0.96 -40.48
N GLU A 170 -14.38 -1.39 -40.27
CA GLU A 170 -13.82 -1.68 -38.95
C GLU A 170 -12.81 -0.60 -38.54
N ALA A 171 -12.86 -0.20 -37.26
CA ALA A 171 -11.86 0.65 -36.62
C ALA A 171 -11.47 0.06 -35.25
N GLN A 172 -10.17 -0.02 -34.99
CA GLN A 172 -9.62 -0.38 -33.68
C GLN A 172 -8.91 0.83 -33.07
N VAL A 173 -9.24 1.15 -31.82
CA VAL A 173 -8.71 2.32 -31.11
C VAL A 173 -7.68 1.85 -30.09
N PHE A 174 -6.56 2.57 -30.02
CA PHE A 174 -5.48 2.30 -29.08
C PHE A 174 -5.11 3.56 -28.29
N THR A 175 -4.74 3.40 -27.03
CA THR A 175 -4.01 4.41 -26.25
C THR A 175 -2.55 4.00 -26.09
N ARG A 176 -1.65 4.99 -25.96
CA ARG A 176 -0.25 4.73 -25.62
C ARG A 176 -0.08 4.86 -24.11
N ARG A 177 0.34 3.77 -23.47
CA ARG A 177 0.56 3.70 -22.03
C ARG A 177 2.05 3.53 -21.75
N ARG A 178 2.57 4.27 -20.77
CA ARG A 178 3.94 4.11 -20.28
C ARG A 178 3.95 2.97 -19.27
N VAL A 179 4.61 1.87 -19.60
CA VAL A 179 4.56 0.65 -18.81
C VAL A 179 5.93 0.03 -18.56
N PHE A 180 6.02 -0.78 -17.52
CA PHE A 180 7.12 -1.68 -17.21
C PHE A 180 6.58 -3.05 -16.78
N ARG A 181 7.45 -4.05 -16.70
CA ARG A 181 7.19 -5.37 -16.11
C ARG A 181 7.95 -5.53 -14.80
N ILE A 182 7.51 -6.42 -13.91
CA ILE A 182 8.26 -6.71 -12.68
C ILE A 182 9.65 -7.28 -12.98
N SER A 183 9.78 -8.05 -14.07
CA SER A 183 11.06 -8.54 -14.57
C SER A 183 12.06 -7.45 -14.93
N ASP A 184 11.60 -6.21 -15.18
CA ASP A 184 12.47 -5.07 -15.46
C ASP A 184 13.10 -4.51 -14.18
N LEU A 185 12.51 -4.80 -13.01
CA LEU A 185 12.93 -4.30 -11.70
C LEU A 185 13.65 -5.37 -10.86
N THR A 186 13.21 -6.63 -10.94
CA THR A 186 13.80 -7.75 -10.21
C THR A 186 13.74 -9.03 -11.04
N PRO A 187 14.72 -9.95 -10.94
CA PRO A 187 14.66 -11.22 -11.64
C PRO A 187 13.44 -12.04 -11.24
N LEU A 188 12.77 -12.63 -12.24
CA LEU A 188 11.70 -13.61 -12.09
C LEU A 188 12.06 -14.89 -12.84
N GLN A 189 11.52 -16.02 -12.38
CA GLN A 189 11.58 -17.31 -13.06
C GLN A 189 10.26 -17.59 -13.80
N ASP A 190 10.34 -18.37 -14.87
CA ASP A 190 9.15 -18.79 -15.62
C ASP A 190 8.17 -19.52 -14.69
N GLY A 191 6.92 -19.05 -14.64
CA GLY A 191 5.88 -19.62 -13.79
C GLY A 191 5.79 -19.01 -12.39
N ASP A 192 6.57 -17.96 -12.09
CA ASP A 192 6.43 -17.19 -10.87
C ASP A 192 5.03 -16.57 -10.74
N THR A 193 4.44 -16.72 -9.57
CA THR A 193 3.19 -16.05 -9.20
C THR A 193 3.48 -14.75 -8.47
N LEU A 194 2.71 -13.72 -8.80
CA LEU A 194 2.76 -12.40 -8.19
C LEU A 194 1.44 -12.13 -7.47
N LEU A 195 1.51 -11.55 -6.27
CA LEU A 195 0.35 -11.00 -5.58
C LEU A 195 0.42 -9.48 -5.64
N VAL A 196 -0.47 -8.87 -6.42
CA VAL A 196 -0.52 -7.41 -6.63
C VAL A 196 -1.60 -6.83 -5.74
N MET A 197 -1.29 -5.77 -4.98
CA MET A 197 -2.23 -5.11 -4.07
C MET A 197 -2.33 -3.60 -4.31
N ASP A 198 -3.53 -3.05 -4.21
CA ASP A 198 -3.78 -1.62 -4.33
C ASP A 198 -3.94 -0.88 -3.00
N GLU A 199 -4.14 0.43 -3.09
CA GLU A 199 -4.31 1.33 -1.95
C GLU A 199 -5.54 1.04 -1.07
N LYS A 200 -6.49 0.25 -1.56
CA LYS A 200 -7.73 -0.12 -0.87
C LYS A 200 -7.76 -1.59 -0.45
N GLY A 201 -6.66 -2.30 -0.61
CA GLY A 201 -6.55 -3.70 -0.25
C GLY A 201 -7.16 -4.67 -1.23
N GLU A 202 -7.63 -4.21 -2.39
CA GLU A 202 -7.98 -5.13 -3.45
C GLU A 202 -6.69 -5.78 -3.97
N TYR A 203 -6.72 -7.10 -4.14
CA TYR A 203 -5.56 -7.85 -4.58
C TYR A 203 -5.87 -8.85 -5.70
N ARG A 204 -4.84 -9.25 -6.44
CA ARG A 204 -4.91 -10.29 -7.47
C ARG A 204 -3.65 -11.16 -7.47
N LEU A 205 -3.84 -12.46 -7.57
CA LEU A 205 -2.78 -13.40 -7.96
C LEU A 205 -2.70 -13.43 -9.48
N VAL A 206 -1.50 -13.17 -10.01
CA VAL A 206 -1.25 -13.03 -11.45
C VAL A 206 0.09 -13.66 -11.84
N ASP A 207 0.29 -13.90 -13.13
CA ASP A 207 1.58 -14.26 -13.71
C ASP A 207 2.43 -13.01 -14.02
N ASP A 208 3.62 -13.21 -14.57
CA ASP A 208 4.51 -12.14 -15.01
C ASP A 208 4.16 -11.57 -16.41
N GLY A 209 3.03 -11.98 -16.99
CA GLY A 209 2.57 -11.54 -18.31
C GLY A 209 1.96 -10.14 -18.32
N GLY A 210 1.63 -9.61 -17.14
CA GLY A 210 1.04 -8.28 -16.97
C GLY A 210 2.00 -7.11 -17.12
N TYR A 211 1.42 -5.91 -17.17
CA TYR A 211 2.15 -4.64 -17.24
C TYR A 211 1.77 -3.72 -16.08
N PHE A 212 2.74 -2.95 -15.61
CA PHE A 212 2.55 -1.89 -14.64
C PHE A 212 2.61 -0.56 -15.35
N GLU A 213 1.49 0.16 -15.41
CA GLU A 213 1.37 1.47 -16.04
C GLU A 213 1.73 2.56 -15.05
N VAL A 214 2.69 3.40 -15.41
CA VAL A 214 3.01 4.61 -14.67
C VAL A 214 2.10 5.73 -15.17
N ARG A 215 1.08 6.05 -14.38
CA ARG A 215 0.08 7.06 -14.70
C ARG A 215 0.21 8.22 -13.74
N ASP A 216 0.82 9.28 -14.23
CA ASP A 216 1.06 10.51 -13.48
C ASP A 216 1.86 10.23 -12.18
N ASN A 217 1.21 10.30 -11.02
CA ASN A 217 1.82 10.06 -9.70
C ASN A 217 1.40 8.73 -9.06
N TYR A 218 0.90 7.77 -9.83
CA TYR A 218 0.54 6.44 -9.34
C TYR A 218 0.81 5.34 -10.37
N ILE A 219 0.70 4.10 -9.94
CA ILE A 219 0.94 2.92 -10.77
C ILE A 219 -0.35 2.10 -10.86
N ASN A 220 -0.70 1.63 -12.05
CA ASN A 220 -1.78 0.65 -12.25
C ASN A 220 -1.19 -0.69 -12.68
N TYR A 221 -1.89 -1.78 -12.38
CA TYR A 221 -1.66 -3.07 -13.02
C TYR A 221 -2.64 -3.29 -14.17
N LEU A 222 -2.14 -3.84 -15.27
CA LEU A 222 -2.88 -4.16 -16.48
C LEU A 222 -2.55 -5.58 -16.94
N GLN A 223 -3.56 -6.45 -17.06
CA GLN A 223 -3.47 -7.72 -17.78
C GLN A 223 -4.24 -7.59 -19.09
N PRO A 224 -3.57 -7.36 -20.25
CA PRO A 224 -4.27 -7.11 -21.51
C PRO A 224 -5.19 -8.26 -21.94
N ASP A 225 -4.75 -9.51 -21.74
CA ASP A 225 -5.45 -10.70 -22.23
C ASP A 225 -6.79 -10.92 -21.52
N THR A 226 -6.84 -10.69 -20.22
CA THR A 226 -8.05 -10.82 -19.40
C THR A 226 -8.80 -9.49 -19.23
N ARG A 227 -8.20 -8.38 -19.69
CA ARG A 227 -8.62 -6.99 -19.39
C ARG A 227 -8.72 -6.69 -17.89
N THR A 228 -8.03 -7.47 -17.05
CA THR A 228 -7.96 -7.19 -15.62
C THR A 228 -7.17 -5.91 -15.40
N LYS A 229 -7.69 -5.04 -14.55
CA LYS A 229 -7.04 -3.81 -14.14
C LYS A 229 -7.13 -3.66 -12.63
N LEU A 230 -6.03 -3.25 -12.02
CA LEU A 230 -6.00 -2.80 -10.63
C LEU A 230 -5.40 -1.40 -10.61
N GLU A 231 -6.09 -0.45 -9.99
CA GLU A 231 -5.66 0.96 -10.00
C GLU A 231 -4.85 1.29 -8.76
N LYS A 232 -3.89 2.20 -8.87
CA LYS A 232 -3.11 2.71 -7.72
C LYS A 232 -2.51 1.60 -6.84
N VAL A 233 -1.84 0.68 -7.52
CA VAL A 233 -1.07 -0.41 -6.92
C VAL A 233 -0.02 0.15 -5.98
N LYS A 234 0.05 -0.41 -4.76
CA LYS A 234 1.01 -0.03 -3.72
C LYS A 234 2.18 -0.99 -3.64
N GLY A 235 1.96 -2.26 -3.97
CA GLY A 235 3.06 -3.19 -4.04
C GLY A 235 2.73 -4.55 -4.63
N VAL A 236 3.78 -5.34 -4.75
CA VAL A 236 3.76 -6.69 -5.31
C VAL A 236 4.55 -7.61 -4.39
N ILE A 237 3.95 -8.74 -4.03
CA ILE A 237 4.66 -9.85 -3.42
C ILE A 237 5.03 -10.86 -4.51
N VAL A 238 6.32 -11.05 -4.71
CA VAL A 238 6.88 -12.12 -5.55
C VAL A 238 6.95 -13.39 -4.71
N HIS A 239 6.55 -14.53 -5.30
CA HIS A 239 6.47 -15.82 -4.59
C HIS A 239 5.64 -15.72 -3.30
N PRO A 240 4.39 -15.24 -3.37
CA PRO A 240 3.56 -15.10 -2.18
C PRO A 240 3.38 -16.46 -1.51
N PRO A 241 3.39 -16.53 -0.17
CA PRO A 241 3.03 -17.75 0.54
C PRO A 241 1.64 -18.22 0.11
N ALA A 242 1.41 -19.53 0.16
CA ALA A 242 0.09 -20.09 -0.17
C ALA A 242 -1.00 -19.71 0.85
N THR A 243 -0.60 -19.31 2.06
CA THR A 243 -1.50 -18.98 3.17
C THR A 243 -1.66 -17.47 3.31
N SER A 244 -2.89 -17.04 3.59
CA SER A 244 -3.29 -15.66 3.88
C SER A 244 -3.86 -15.56 5.30
N ILE A 245 -3.82 -14.37 5.91
CA ILE A 245 -4.58 -14.11 7.14
C ILE A 245 -6.09 -14.33 6.96
N THR A 246 -6.60 -14.16 5.74
CA THR A 246 -8.03 -14.41 5.43
C THR A 246 -8.40 -15.88 5.53
N ASP A 247 -7.42 -16.79 5.50
CA ASP A 247 -7.66 -18.23 5.65
C ASP A 247 -8.18 -18.57 7.06
N ALA A 248 -7.92 -17.71 8.05
CA ALA A 248 -8.46 -17.84 9.41
C ALA A 248 -9.99 -17.98 9.41
N TYR A 249 -10.69 -17.19 8.61
CA TYR A 249 -12.15 -17.26 8.48
C TYR A 249 -12.59 -18.62 7.92
N TYR A 250 -11.98 -19.08 6.83
CA TYR A 250 -12.39 -20.32 6.17
C TYR A 250 -12.02 -21.56 6.98
N ASP A 251 -10.85 -21.57 7.63
CA ASP A 251 -10.47 -22.62 8.58
C ASP A 251 -11.42 -22.62 9.79
N ALA A 252 -11.78 -21.43 10.30
CA ALA A 252 -12.71 -21.31 11.42
C ALA A 252 -14.11 -21.84 11.08
N GLN A 253 -14.63 -21.44 9.91
CA GLN A 253 -15.91 -21.90 9.39
C GLN A 253 -15.91 -23.43 9.29
N HIS A 254 -14.87 -24.01 8.67
CA HIS A 254 -14.75 -25.45 8.50
C HIS A 254 -14.80 -26.22 9.83
N TYR A 255 -14.08 -25.74 10.86
CA TYR A 255 -14.08 -26.36 12.18
C TYR A 255 -15.44 -26.26 12.87
N LEU A 256 -16.07 -25.09 12.81
CA LEU A 256 -17.39 -24.89 13.41
C LEU A 256 -18.47 -25.75 12.75
N GLU A 257 -18.48 -25.84 11.42
CA GLU A 257 -19.39 -26.70 10.65
C GLU A 257 -19.18 -28.19 10.94
N SER A 258 -17.92 -28.60 11.19
CA SER A 258 -17.56 -29.98 11.54
C SER A 258 -17.95 -30.37 12.98
N GLY A 259 -18.49 -29.42 13.75
CA GLY A 259 -18.90 -29.65 15.13
C GLY A 259 -17.79 -29.41 16.16
N ASP A 260 -16.58 -29.06 15.73
CA ASP A 260 -15.50 -28.75 16.64
C ASP A 260 -15.74 -27.41 17.38
N LYS A 261 -15.10 -27.28 18.54
CA LYS A 261 -14.92 -25.99 19.23
C LYS A 261 -13.65 -25.33 18.71
N LEU A 262 -13.62 -24.01 18.64
CA LEU A 262 -12.49 -23.24 18.13
C LEU A 262 -12.05 -22.13 19.10
N LEU A 263 -10.75 -22.11 19.38
CA LEU A 263 -10.05 -20.99 19.99
C LEU A 263 -9.29 -20.26 18.87
N MET A 264 -9.59 -18.99 18.68
CA MET A 264 -8.90 -18.13 17.74
C MET A 264 -8.09 -17.10 18.51
N VAL A 265 -6.77 -17.20 18.42
CA VAL A 265 -5.84 -16.28 19.08
C VAL A 265 -5.27 -15.34 18.02
N VAL A 266 -5.49 -14.04 18.24
CA VAL A 266 -4.93 -12.96 17.45
C VAL A 266 -3.83 -12.29 18.26
N LEU A 267 -2.63 -12.24 17.69
CA LEU A 267 -1.43 -11.65 18.29
C LEU A 267 -1.08 -10.38 17.54
N ASP A 268 -1.65 -9.26 17.97
CA ASP A 268 -1.49 -8.01 17.23
C ASP A 268 -0.02 -7.61 17.13
N GLY A 269 0.35 -7.15 15.93
CA GLY A 269 1.70 -6.74 15.61
C GLY A 269 2.74 -7.85 15.52
N LEU A 270 2.40 -9.12 15.74
CA LEU A 270 3.35 -10.22 15.62
C LEU A 270 3.63 -10.56 14.14
N THR A 271 4.80 -10.18 13.65
CA THR A 271 5.26 -10.49 12.29
C THR A 271 6.01 -11.82 12.23
N TYR A 272 6.14 -12.41 11.03
CA TYR A 272 6.87 -13.66 10.84
C TYR A 272 8.36 -13.53 11.19
N GLN A 273 8.94 -12.35 10.97
CA GLN A 273 10.32 -12.04 11.35
C GLN A 273 10.49 -12.04 12.87
N GLN A 274 9.60 -11.38 13.60
CA GLN A 274 9.62 -11.39 15.07
C GLN A 274 9.41 -12.80 15.63
N TYR A 275 8.45 -13.54 15.08
CA TYR A 275 8.23 -14.95 15.43
C TYR A 275 9.51 -15.78 15.24
N SER A 276 10.15 -15.67 14.08
CA SER A 276 11.36 -16.42 13.75
C SER A 276 12.52 -16.04 14.68
N TYR A 277 12.68 -14.75 14.97
CA TYR A 277 13.69 -14.26 15.91
C TYR A 277 13.43 -14.75 17.34
N ALA A 278 12.19 -14.64 17.83
CA ALA A 278 11.78 -15.10 19.15
C ALA A 278 11.98 -16.61 19.32
N PHE A 279 11.63 -17.39 18.28
CA PHE A 279 11.87 -18.82 18.20
C PHE A 279 13.35 -19.18 18.32
N ALA A 280 14.21 -18.47 17.57
CA ALA A 280 15.66 -18.73 17.53
C ALA A 280 16.36 -18.34 18.85
N ASN A 281 15.87 -17.31 19.53
CA ASN A 281 16.48 -16.74 20.73
C ASN A 281 15.82 -17.19 22.05
N GLY A 282 14.87 -18.13 22.00
CA GLY A 282 14.27 -18.75 23.19
C GLY A 282 13.21 -17.90 23.89
N TYR A 283 12.67 -16.88 23.22
CA TYR A 283 11.58 -16.07 23.75
C TYR A 283 10.21 -16.74 23.61
N ALA A 284 10.04 -17.64 22.64
CA ALA A 284 8.77 -18.32 22.35
C ALA A 284 8.86 -19.86 22.43
N PRO A 285 9.19 -20.44 23.61
CA PRO A 285 9.33 -21.90 23.77
C PRO A 285 8.06 -22.70 23.51
N PHE A 286 6.88 -22.20 23.87
CA PHE A 286 5.62 -22.92 23.61
C PHE A 286 5.33 -22.96 22.11
N LEU A 287 5.34 -21.79 21.43
CA LEU A 287 5.13 -21.71 20.00
C LEU A 287 6.16 -22.55 19.22
N LYS A 288 7.40 -22.65 19.73
CA LYS A 288 8.42 -23.54 19.17
C LYS A 288 8.03 -25.02 19.24
N ASN A 289 7.43 -25.45 20.35
CA ASN A 289 7.02 -26.84 20.56
C ASN A 289 5.67 -27.19 19.91
N ALA A 290 4.80 -26.20 19.71
CA ALA A 290 3.48 -26.37 19.11
C ALA A 290 3.53 -26.75 17.62
N GLY A 291 4.65 -26.45 16.94
CA GLY A 291 4.90 -26.72 15.53
C GLY A 291 5.42 -25.47 14.81
N LYS A 292 6.13 -25.65 13.70
CA LYS A 292 6.60 -24.50 12.91
C LYS A 292 5.41 -23.82 12.25
N ALA A 293 5.22 -22.53 12.54
CA ALA A 293 4.23 -21.71 11.87
C ALA A 293 4.50 -21.65 10.36
N VAL A 294 3.43 -21.73 9.57
CA VAL A 294 3.51 -21.36 8.15
C VAL A 294 3.54 -19.83 8.07
N GLN A 295 4.24 -19.32 7.08
CA GLN A 295 4.23 -17.88 6.80
C GLN A 295 2.95 -17.58 6.03
N ALA A 296 2.17 -16.62 6.53
CA ALA A 296 0.98 -16.11 5.85
C ALA A 296 1.21 -14.68 5.42
N TRP A 297 0.68 -14.29 4.26
CA TRP A 297 0.63 -12.88 3.87
C TRP A 297 -0.61 -12.20 4.44
N GLY A 298 -0.47 -10.92 4.80
CA GLY A 298 -1.55 -10.07 5.27
C GLY A 298 -2.06 -9.12 4.19
N VAL A 299 -2.96 -8.21 4.56
CA VAL A 299 -3.64 -7.28 3.65
C VAL A 299 -2.97 -5.90 3.62
N TYR A 300 -3.47 -5.02 2.76
CA TYR A 300 -3.10 -3.61 2.72
C TYR A 300 -4.37 -2.76 2.77
N PRO A 301 -4.42 -1.57 3.38
CA PRO A 301 -3.38 -0.94 4.21
C PRO A 301 -3.00 -1.78 5.43
N VAL A 302 -1.77 -1.59 5.92
CA VAL A 302 -1.26 -2.27 7.12
C VAL A 302 -1.74 -1.48 8.34
N GLU A 303 -2.94 -1.79 8.80
CA GLU A 303 -3.60 -1.15 9.94
C GLU A 303 -4.33 -2.23 10.76
N ASN A 304 -4.41 -2.05 12.08
CA ASN A 304 -4.83 -3.09 13.02
C ASN A 304 -6.26 -3.58 12.76
N ASN A 305 -7.23 -2.67 12.62
CA ASN A 305 -8.62 -3.02 12.30
C ASN A 305 -8.78 -3.55 10.88
N VAL A 306 -7.93 -3.11 9.93
CA VAL A 306 -7.95 -3.62 8.55
C VAL A 306 -7.55 -5.10 8.52
N GLY A 307 -6.46 -5.44 9.21
CA GLY A 307 -6.01 -6.83 9.36
C GLY A 307 -7.02 -7.69 10.11
N LEU A 308 -7.57 -7.20 11.23
CA LEU A 308 -8.58 -7.92 12.01
C LEU A 308 -9.86 -8.15 11.19
N ALA A 309 -10.35 -7.15 10.46
CA ALA A 309 -11.55 -7.30 9.63
C ALA A 309 -11.35 -8.34 8.53
N ALA A 310 -10.18 -8.35 7.88
CA ALA A 310 -9.85 -9.35 6.86
C ALA A 310 -9.79 -10.77 7.45
N LEU A 311 -9.19 -10.92 8.63
CA LEU A 311 -9.12 -12.18 9.37
C LEU A 311 -10.52 -12.69 9.76
N LEU A 312 -11.38 -11.82 10.30
CA LEU A 312 -12.70 -12.20 10.79
C LEU A 312 -13.75 -12.40 9.69
N THR A 313 -13.57 -11.85 8.49
CA THR A 313 -14.53 -11.94 7.38
C THR A 313 -14.05 -12.82 6.23
N GLY A 314 -12.75 -13.11 6.15
CA GLY A 314 -12.15 -13.81 5.02
C GLY A 314 -12.18 -13.00 3.71
N LYS A 315 -12.40 -11.68 3.80
CA LYS A 315 -12.54 -10.75 2.66
C LYS A 315 -11.48 -9.67 2.68
N ALA A 316 -11.12 -9.18 1.49
CA ALA A 316 -10.22 -8.06 1.31
C ALA A 316 -10.79 -6.76 1.93
N PRO A 317 -9.95 -5.79 2.34
CA PRO A 317 -10.39 -4.51 2.92
C PRO A 317 -11.47 -3.76 2.11
N GLN A 318 -11.32 -3.67 0.79
CA GLN A 318 -12.34 -3.05 -0.07
C GLN A 318 -13.71 -3.77 0.00
N GLU A 319 -13.71 -5.09 0.19
CA GLU A 319 -14.94 -5.90 0.26
C GLU A 319 -15.55 -5.92 1.66
N ASN A 320 -14.73 -6.03 2.70
CA ASN A 320 -15.20 -6.00 4.10
C ASN A 320 -15.54 -4.59 4.59
N GLY A 321 -15.07 -3.54 3.89
CA GLY A 321 -15.43 -2.15 4.14
C GLY A 321 -14.52 -1.40 5.12
N VAL A 322 -13.53 -2.06 5.73
CA VAL A 322 -12.59 -1.48 6.69
C VAL A 322 -11.26 -1.23 5.97
N ILE A 323 -10.95 0.03 5.70
CA ILE A 323 -9.73 0.44 4.97
C ILE A 323 -8.81 1.32 5.83
N THR A 324 -9.25 1.71 7.03
CA THR A 324 -8.47 2.44 8.04
C THR A 324 -8.83 1.96 9.45
N ASP A 325 -8.01 2.28 10.44
CA ASP A 325 -8.24 1.99 11.86
C ASP A 325 -9.43 2.75 12.46
N GLN A 326 -9.89 3.80 11.78
CA GLN A 326 -11.09 4.54 12.17
C GLN A 326 -12.37 3.84 11.71
N ASP A 327 -12.28 2.96 10.71
CA ASP A 327 -13.43 2.21 10.22
C ASP A 327 -13.78 1.09 11.19
N ARG A 328 -15.06 1.01 11.57
CA ARG A 328 -15.56 0.01 12.53
C ARG A 328 -16.64 -0.88 11.96
N GLU A 329 -17.40 -0.40 10.98
CA GLU A 329 -18.55 -1.10 10.42
C GLU A 329 -18.13 -2.08 9.32
N LEU A 330 -18.44 -3.36 9.51
CA LEU A 330 -18.22 -4.40 8.51
C LEU A 330 -19.34 -4.40 7.47
N LYS A 331 -18.95 -4.43 6.18
CA LYS A 331 -19.85 -4.62 5.02
C LYS A 331 -20.01 -6.09 4.62
N ALA A 332 -19.21 -6.97 5.20
CA ALA A 332 -19.27 -8.42 5.02
C ALA A 332 -19.54 -9.10 6.37
N PRO A 333 -20.30 -10.20 6.40
CA PRO A 333 -20.53 -10.94 7.63
C PRO A 333 -19.21 -11.48 8.17
N SER A 334 -19.04 -11.43 9.49
CA SER A 334 -17.88 -12.04 10.14
C SER A 334 -18.13 -13.52 10.46
N ILE A 335 -17.12 -14.20 10.97
CA ILE A 335 -17.25 -15.57 11.51
C ILE A 335 -18.34 -15.70 12.59
N TYR A 336 -18.69 -14.60 13.28
CA TYR A 336 -19.74 -14.61 14.29
C TYR A 336 -21.14 -14.74 13.67
N ALA A 337 -21.34 -14.29 12.43
CA ALA A 337 -22.57 -14.58 11.68
C ALA A 337 -22.73 -16.10 11.45
N GLU A 338 -21.65 -16.80 11.09
CA GLU A 338 -21.65 -18.26 10.91
C GLU A 338 -21.97 -18.99 12.23
N VAL A 339 -21.36 -18.56 13.34
CA VAL A 339 -21.67 -19.11 14.67
C VAL A 339 -23.16 -18.97 15.01
N ASN A 340 -23.73 -17.78 14.76
CA ASN A 340 -25.16 -17.53 14.99
C ASN A 340 -26.04 -18.42 14.11
N MET A 341 -25.70 -18.60 12.82
CA MET A 341 -26.45 -19.47 11.91
C MET A 341 -26.40 -20.95 12.34
N LEU A 342 -25.27 -21.40 12.88
CA LEU A 342 -25.10 -22.75 13.42
C LEU A 342 -25.75 -22.96 14.80
N ASN A 343 -26.38 -21.92 15.39
CA ASN A 343 -26.89 -21.92 16.77
C ASN A 343 -25.83 -22.29 17.81
N LYS A 344 -24.58 -21.87 17.56
CA LYS A 344 -23.43 -22.08 18.44
C LYS A 344 -23.19 -20.84 19.30
N LYS A 345 -22.37 -20.96 20.35
CA LYS A 345 -22.02 -19.86 21.26
C LYS A 345 -20.64 -19.29 20.93
N ALA A 346 -20.56 -17.97 20.75
CA ALA A 346 -19.30 -17.26 20.59
C ALA A 346 -19.07 -16.23 21.71
N VAL A 347 -17.79 -15.96 21.97
CA VAL A 347 -17.33 -14.81 22.75
C VAL A 347 -16.05 -14.28 22.13
N PHE A 348 -15.89 -12.96 22.16
CA PHE A 348 -14.67 -12.27 21.73
C PHE A 348 -14.15 -11.43 22.91
N LEU A 349 -12.97 -11.78 23.41
CA LEU A 349 -12.26 -11.02 24.43
C LEU A 349 -11.19 -10.15 23.74
N ASP A 350 -11.27 -8.84 23.93
CA ASP A 350 -10.36 -7.88 23.30
C ASP A 350 -9.87 -6.89 24.36
N ALA A 351 -8.56 -6.65 24.42
CA ALA A 351 -7.96 -5.63 25.27
C ALA A 351 -8.03 -4.21 24.66
N ALA A 352 -8.53 -4.06 23.43
CA ALA A 352 -8.67 -2.75 22.77
C ALA A 352 -9.91 -1.96 23.24
N GLU A 353 -9.76 -0.62 23.29
CA GLU A 353 -10.87 0.31 23.55
C GLU A 353 -11.76 0.58 22.31
N ASN A 354 -11.22 0.41 21.09
CA ASN A 354 -11.88 0.75 19.82
C ASN A 354 -11.96 -0.46 18.87
N GLY A 355 -12.84 -1.42 19.19
CA GLY A 355 -13.04 -2.62 18.39
C GLY A 355 -13.93 -2.44 17.15
N LEU A 356 -13.91 -3.45 16.27
CA LEU A 356 -14.83 -3.59 15.14
C LEU A 356 -16.25 -3.88 15.62
N ASP A 357 -17.23 -3.37 14.89
CA ASP A 357 -18.65 -3.67 15.10
C ASP A 357 -18.97 -5.01 14.40
N THR A 358 -19.13 -6.07 15.20
CA THR A 358 -19.44 -7.42 14.72
C THR A 358 -20.84 -7.87 15.15
N GLU A 359 -21.27 -9.06 14.71
CA GLU A 359 -22.56 -9.64 15.09
C GLU A 359 -22.66 -10.00 16.58
N ILE A 360 -21.54 -10.02 17.31
CA ILE A 360 -21.49 -10.07 18.76
C ILE A 360 -20.76 -8.82 19.31
N GLN A 361 -21.10 -8.42 20.54
CA GLN A 361 -20.37 -7.35 21.20
C GLN A 361 -19.08 -7.92 21.83
N PRO A 362 -17.88 -7.43 21.45
CA PRO A 362 -16.65 -7.81 22.12
C PRO A 362 -16.69 -7.43 23.60
N VAL A 363 -16.09 -8.27 24.45
CA VAL A 363 -15.88 -8.00 25.86
C VAL A 363 -14.55 -7.27 25.99
N SER A 364 -14.63 -5.97 26.27
CA SER A 364 -13.45 -5.14 26.51
C SER A 364 -12.78 -5.48 27.84
N ILE A 365 -11.49 -5.79 27.78
CA ILE A 365 -10.61 -5.98 28.92
C ILE A 365 -9.74 -4.73 29.07
N HIS A 366 -9.55 -4.26 30.30
CA HIS A 366 -8.80 -3.05 30.59
C HIS A 366 -7.66 -3.36 31.55
N ASP A 367 -6.57 -2.62 31.40
CA ASP A 367 -5.42 -2.64 32.32
C ASP A 367 -5.88 -2.14 33.70
N LYS A 368 -6.05 -3.07 34.64
CA LYS A 368 -6.54 -2.75 36.00
C LYS A 368 -5.39 -2.41 36.93
N ASN A 369 -4.19 -2.92 36.64
CA ASN A 369 -3.02 -2.81 37.48
C ASN A 369 -2.13 -1.58 37.12
N ALA A 370 -2.42 -0.93 35.98
CA ALA A 370 -1.73 0.19 35.37
C ALA A 370 -0.25 -0.08 35.02
N ASP A 371 0.09 -1.31 34.63
CA ASP A 371 1.45 -1.71 34.22
C ASP A 371 1.76 -1.37 32.75
N GLY A 372 0.75 -0.90 32.01
CA GLY A 372 0.87 -0.48 30.62
C GLY A 372 0.47 -1.54 29.60
N SER A 373 -0.09 -2.66 30.03
CA SER A 373 -0.74 -3.66 29.18
C SER A 373 -1.97 -4.23 29.87
N ALA A 374 -2.96 -4.69 29.11
CA ALA A 374 -4.11 -5.43 29.64
C ALA A 374 -4.02 -6.93 29.35
N ASP A 375 -2.87 -7.40 28.82
CA ASP A 375 -2.70 -8.78 28.34
C ASP A 375 -2.73 -9.80 29.50
N ASP A 376 -2.31 -9.43 30.72
CA ASP A 376 -2.39 -10.29 31.90
C ASP A 376 -3.83 -10.38 32.42
N GLU A 377 -4.59 -9.29 32.46
CA GLU A 377 -6.02 -9.36 32.76
C GLU A 377 -6.80 -10.10 31.67
N LEU A 378 -6.41 -9.98 30.41
CA LEU A 378 -6.99 -10.73 29.29
C LEU A 378 -6.71 -12.22 29.45
N PHE A 379 -5.50 -12.59 29.86
CA PHE A 379 -5.14 -13.97 30.17
C PHE A 379 -6.02 -14.55 31.27
N GLU A 380 -6.17 -13.88 32.40
CA GLU A 380 -7.02 -14.33 33.51
C GLU A 380 -8.50 -14.45 33.08
N ALA A 381 -9.03 -13.44 32.39
CA ALA A 381 -10.40 -13.46 31.86
C ALA A 381 -10.60 -14.60 30.84
N THR A 382 -9.58 -14.91 30.05
CA THR A 382 -9.60 -16.03 29.12
C THR A 382 -9.73 -17.35 29.88
N LEU A 383 -8.92 -17.56 30.93
CA LEU A 383 -8.99 -18.79 31.73
C LEU A 383 -10.38 -19.01 32.35
N ASP A 384 -10.99 -17.96 32.89
CA ASP A 384 -12.36 -18.00 33.44
C ASP A 384 -13.42 -18.32 32.37
N THR A 385 -13.13 -18.00 31.11
CA THR A 385 -14.03 -18.17 29.98
C THR A 385 -13.98 -19.59 29.37
N LEU A 386 -12.86 -20.29 29.51
CA LEU A 386 -12.67 -21.64 28.95
C LEU A 386 -13.73 -22.65 29.45
N GLU A 387 -14.21 -22.49 30.68
CA GLU A 387 -15.18 -23.40 31.30
C GLU A 387 -16.64 -23.08 30.97
N GLN A 388 -16.92 -21.95 30.31
CA GLN A 388 -18.28 -21.46 30.07
C GLN A 388 -18.99 -22.11 28.87
N GLY A 389 -18.30 -23.04 28.19
CA GLY A 389 -18.91 -23.89 27.18
C GLY A 389 -19.13 -23.23 25.82
N TYR A 390 -18.38 -22.17 25.48
CA TYR A 390 -18.38 -21.57 24.14
C TYR A 390 -17.91 -22.57 23.07
N ASP A 391 -18.41 -22.37 21.85
CA ASP A 391 -17.99 -23.09 20.64
C ASP A 391 -16.94 -22.29 19.86
N LEU A 392 -16.98 -20.96 19.95
CA LEU A 392 -15.94 -20.06 19.45
C LEU A 392 -15.49 -19.12 20.58
N LEU A 393 -14.20 -19.14 20.88
CA LEU A 393 -13.54 -18.16 21.75
C LEU A 393 -12.49 -17.42 20.92
N THR A 394 -12.69 -16.13 20.69
CA THR A 394 -11.67 -15.27 20.09
C THR A 394 -10.98 -14.46 21.19
N VAL A 395 -9.65 -14.42 21.17
CA VAL A 395 -8.82 -13.68 22.13
C VAL A 395 -7.79 -12.86 21.34
N ARG A 396 -7.72 -11.56 21.61
CA ARG A 396 -6.78 -10.64 20.92
C ARG A 396 -5.84 -9.96 21.91
N PHE A 397 -4.56 -10.30 21.83
CA PHE A 397 -3.49 -9.72 22.63
C PHE A 397 -2.84 -8.54 21.88
N HIS A 398 -2.49 -7.47 22.61
CA HIS A 398 -1.97 -6.22 22.03
C HIS A 398 -0.54 -5.88 22.47
N GLY A 399 -0.05 -6.48 23.57
CA GLY A 399 1.21 -6.09 24.19
C GLY A 399 2.45 -6.24 23.29
N ILE A 400 2.37 -7.04 22.22
CA ILE A 400 3.42 -7.17 21.20
C ILE A 400 3.44 -5.92 20.29
N ASP A 401 2.29 -5.51 19.76
CA ASP A 401 2.16 -4.31 18.92
C ASP A 401 2.52 -3.06 19.72
N ASP A 402 1.96 -2.89 20.92
CA ASP A 402 2.24 -1.74 21.80
C ASP A 402 3.74 -1.58 22.09
N ALA A 403 4.42 -2.68 22.41
CA ALA A 403 5.86 -2.68 22.64
C ALA A 403 6.64 -2.47 21.33
N GLY A 404 6.20 -3.07 20.23
CA GLY A 404 6.76 -2.89 18.90
C GLY A 404 6.74 -1.43 18.46
N GLN A 405 5.59 -0.76 18.59
CA GLN A 405 5.40 0.65 18.27
C GLN A 405 6.31 1.55 19.10
N ARG A 406 6.42 1.27 20.40
CA ARG A 406 7.14 2.11 21.37
C ARG A 406 8.66 1.93 21.34
N TYR A 407 9.15 0.71 21.16
CA TYR A 407 10.57 0.37 21.33
C TYR A 407 11.23 -0.16 20.06
N GLY A 408 10.45 -0.57 19.06
CA GLY A 408 10.92 -1.18 17.82
C GLY A 408 10.68 -2.71 17.78
N PRO A 409 10.49 -3.30 16.58
CA PRO A 409 9.96 -4.66 16.42
C PRO A 409 10.84 -5.76 17.04
N LEU A 410 12.17 -5.55 17.09
CA LEU A 410 13.12 -6.52 17.65
C LEU A 410 13.75 -6.06 18.98
N ALA A 411 13.19 -5.01 19.60
CA ALA A 411 13.66 -4.54 20.90
C ALA A 411 13.47 -5.60 21.99
N ARG A 412 14.25 -5.47 23.07
CA ARG A 412 14.18 -6.42 24.19
C ARG A 412 12.79 -6.44 24.82
N GLU A 413 12.18 -5.28 24.93
CA GLU A 413 10.84 -5.05 25.48
C GLU A 413 9.79 -5.80 24.64
N THR A 414 9.83 -5.67 23.31
CA THR A 414 8.94 -6.41 22.40
C THR A 414 9.16 -7.92 22.50
N MET A 415 10.41 -8.38 22.61
CA MET A 415 10.70 -9.80 22.82
C MET A 415 10.22 -10.31 24.20
N GLN A 416 10.22 -9.45 25.22
CA GLN A 416 9.65 -9.76 26.53
C GLN A 416 8.12 -9.85 26.46
N SER A 417 7.44 -8.97 25.71
CA SER A 417 6.01 -9.10 25.43
C SER A 417 5.71 -10.44 24.75
N ILE A 418 6.43 -10.78 23.68
CA ILE A 418 6.28 -12.09 23.01
C ILE A 418 6.47 -13.24 24.00
N SER A 419 7.45 -13.13 24.91
CA SER A 419 7.72 -14.18 25.91
C SER A 419 6.67 -14.29 27.01
N ALA A 420 6.03 -13.17 27.39
CA ALA A 420 4.89 -13.18 28.30
C ALA A 420 3.68 -13.83 27.62
N THR A 421 3.34 -13.37 26.42
CA THR A 421 2.23 -13.92 25.63
C THR A 421 2.43 -15.41 25.34
N ASP A 422 3.63 -15.86 24.97
CA ASP A 422 3.92 -17.30 24.76
C ASP A 422 3.60 -18.18 25.98
N LYS A 423 3.83 -17.66 27.21
CA LYS A 423 3.44 -18.37 28.45
C LYS A 423 1.94 -18.42 28.62
N TYR A 424 1.24 -17.31 28.37
CA TYR A 424 -0.23 -17.27 28.40
C TYR A 424 -0.82 -18.28 27.42
N LEU A 425 -0.31 -18.30 26.19
CA LEU A 425 -0.76 -19.24 25.16
C LEU A 425 -0.53 -20.69 25.55
N SER A 426 0.61 -21.02 26.16
CA SER A 426 0.88 -22.37 26.63
C SER A 426 -0.20 -22.89 27.57
N GLU A 427 -0.67 -22.03 28.47
CA GLU A 427 -1.67 -22.40 29.47
C GLU A 427 -3.08 -22.43 28.88
N ILE A 428 -3.46 -21.38 28.13
CA ILE A 428 -4.76 -21.29 27.45
C ILE A 428 -4.96 -22.50 26.52
N VAL A 429 -4.00 -22.76 25.63
CA VAL A 429 -4.09 -23.83 24.63
C VAL A 429 -4.13 -25.22 25.30
N SER A 430 -3.42 -25.41 26.41
CA SER A 430 -3.42 -26.70 27.12
C SER A 430 -4.78 -27.08 27.72
N ARG A 431 -5.65 -26.09 27.95
CA ARG A 431 -6.96 -26.24 28.58
C ARG A 431 -8.11 -26.20 27.57
N TRP A 432 -7.88 -25.75 26.34
CA TRP A 432 -8.91 -25.69 25.31
C TRP A 432 -9.23 -27.10 24.75
N PRO A 433 -10.51 -27.52 24.69
CA PRO A 433 -10.87 -28.88 24.30
C PRO A 433 -11.03 -29.10 22.78
N GLY A 434 -10.84 -28.08 21.95
CA GLY A 434 -11.04 -28.15 20.49
C GLY A 434 -9.89 -27.54 19.69
N LYS A 435 -10.20 -27.16 18.44
CA LYS A 435 -9.33 -26.52 17.44
C LYS A 435 -8.74 -25.22 17.95
N VAL A 436 -7.49 -24.95 17.58
CA VAL A 436 -6.85 -23.65 17.82
C VAL A 436 -6.26 -23.10 16.54
N ILE A 437 -6.58 -21.84 16.24
CA ILE A 437 -5.88 -21.02 15.23
C ILE A 437 -5.11 -19.94 15.99
N ILE A 438 -3.82 -19.80 15.72
CA ILE A 438 -2.98 -18.71 16.26
C ILE A 438 -2.36 -17.99 15.09
N THR A 439 -2.60 -16.68 14.98
CA THR A 439 -1.98 -15.85 13.94
C THR A 439 -1.69 -14.45 14.46
N GLY A 440 -0.74 -13.78 13.81
CA GLY A 440 -0.59 -12.34 13.97
C GLY A 440 -1.57 -11.56 13.09
N THR A 441 -1.78 -10.30 13.43
CA THR A 441 -2.21 -9.25 12.48
C THR A 441 -1.02 -8.36 12.19
N GLN A 442 -1.07 -7.67 11.05
CA GLN A 442 0.00 -6.76 10.68
C GLN A 442 -0.15 -5.53 11.58
N GLY A 443 0.87 -5.29 12.41
CA GLY A 443 0.86 -4.17 13.36
C GLY A 443 1.32 -2.89 12.73
N SER A 444 1.03 -1.78 13.41
CA SER A 444 1.60 -0.50 13.03
C SER A 444 3.09 -0.50 13.40
N GLY A 445 3.98 -0.39 12.42
CA GLY A 445 5.40 -0.14 12.59
C GLY A 445 5.72 0.97 13.61
N ALA A 446 6.92 0.86 14.17
CA ALA A 446 7.40 1.78 15.20
C ALA A 446 7.55 3.22 14.69
N GLY A 447 6.73 4.10 15.26
CA GLY A 447 6.91 5.55 15.25
C GLY A 447 6.73 6.21 13.89
N GLU A 448 5.54 6.72 13.63
CA GLU A 448 5.34 8.07 13.07
C GLU A 448 3.87 8.48 13.24
N SER A 449 3.64 9.79 13.34
CA SER A 449 2.38 10.44 13.72
C SER A 449 1.14 9.96 12.95
N ALA A 450 -0.01 9.96 13.63
CA ALA A 450 -1.35 9.74 13.07
C ALA A 450 -1.48 10.34 11.64
N GLY A 451 -1.56 9.46 10.63
CA GLY A 451 -1.63 9.82 9.22
C GLY A 451 -0.50 9.29 8.32
N SER A 452 0.55 8.67 8.87
CA SER A 452 1.52 7.89 8.09
C SER A 452 0.91 6.53 7.73
N GLN A 453 0.43 6.38 6.48
CA GLN A 453 0.08 5.06 5.93
C GLN A 453 1.30 4.15 5.98
N GLU A 454 1.16 3.00 6.63
CA GLU A 454 2.22 2.02 6.75
C GLU A 454 2.72 1.52 5.38
N VAL A 455 4.03 1.26 5.30
CA VAL A 455 4.72 0.99 4.03
C VAL A 455 4.60 -0.50 3.70
N PHE A 456 4.20 -0.80 2.47
CA PHE A 456 4.17 -2.16 1.92
C PHE A 456 5.58 -2.78 1.94
N LYS A 457 5.89 -3.56 2.98
CA LYS A 457 7.23 -4.11 3.25
C LYS A 457 7.20 -5.55 3.73
N ASN A 458 8.27 -6.29 3.49
CA ASN A 458 8.38 -7.67 3.94
C ASN A 458 8.27 -7.81 5.47
N GLU A 459 8.82 -6.86 6.23
CA GLU A 459 8.85 -6.93 7.70
C GLU A 459 7.44 -6.94 8.33
N VAL A 460 6.44 -6.35 7.66
CA VAL A 460 5.06 -6.19 8.17
C VAL A 460 4.01 -6.95 7.36
N MET A 461 4.28 -7.30 6.10
CA MET A 461 3.30 -8.00 5.24
C MET A 461 3.16 -9.49 5.53
N PHE A 462 4.02 -10.08 6.37
CA PHE A 462 3.98 -11.50 6.69
C PHE A 462 3.84 -11.77 8.18
N VAL A 463 2.95 -12.69 8.53
CA VAL A 463 2.65 -13.09 9.92
C VAL A 463 2.78 -14.60 10.09
N PRO A 464 3.03 -15.11 11.31
CA PRO A 464 2.96 -16.54 11.58
C PRO A 464 1.50 -17.00 11.57
N TYR A 465 1.25 -18.18 11.02
CA TYR A 465 -0.05 -18.84 11.05
C TYR A 465 0.12 -20.28 11.54
N LEU A 466 -0.57 -20.63 12.63
CA LEU A 466 -0.55 -21.95 13.25
C LEU A 466 -1.97 -22.49 13.36
N ARG A 467 -2.10 -23.79 13.08
CA ARG A 467 -3.31 -24.58 13.35
C ARG A 467 -2.93 -25.72 14.27
N LEU A 468 -3.54 -25.76 15.44
CA LEU A 468 -3.34 -26.80 16.44
C LEU A 468 -4.60 -27.65 16.57
N ARG A 469 -4.54 -28.59 17.51
CA ARG A 469 -5.43 -29.76 17.63
C ARG A 469 -6.88 -29.46 17.61
#